data_AF-A0A3C0EK30-F1
#
_entry.id   AF-A0A3C0EK30-F1
#
_cell.length_a   1.000
_cell.length_b   1.000
_cell.length_c   1.000
_cell.angle_alpha   90.00
_cell.angle_beta   90.00
_cell.angle_gamma   90.00
#
_symmetry.space_group_name_H-M   'P 1'
#
loop_
_entity.id
_entity.type
_entity.pdbx_description
1 polymer ?
#
loop_
_entity_poly.entity_id
_entity_poly.type
_entity_poly.pdbx_seq_one_letter_code
_entity_poly.pdbx_strand_id
1 'polypeptide(L)' 'NFVTGPGNDLAYAAATAVANQLGNAYNPLFIHGGVGLGKTHLLQAICQKVLHDNPNARICYLSCETFVNQFLDCV' A
#
# COMPACT_ATOMS: atom_id res chain seq x y z
N ASN A 1 12.80 2.60 -3.11
CA ASN A 1 13.86 1.73 -2.56
C ASN A 1 13.56 1.54 -1.08
N PHE A 2 13.42 0.31 -0.59
CA PHE A 2 13.05 -0.02 0.79
C PHE A 2 14.05 -1.02 1.36
N VAL A 3 14.65 -0.71 2.50
CA VAL A 3 15.66 -1.58 3.14
C VAL A 3 14.96 -2.60 4.02
N THR A 4 15.24 -3.88 3.78
CA THR A 4 14.66 -4.99 4.53
C THR A 4 15.54 -5.40 5.71
N GLY A 5 14.89 -5.93 6.75
CA GLY A 5 15.53 -6.48 7.94
C GLY A 5 14.51 -7.23 8.81
N PRO A 6 14.94 -7.92 9.88
CA PRO A 6 14.07 -8.82 10.65
C PRO A 6 12.77 -8.19 11.16
N GLY A 7 12.77 -6.89 11.44
CA GLY A 7 11.60 -6.17 11.95
C GLY A 7 10.57 -5.74 10.88
N ASN A 8 10.90 -5.80 9.60
CA ASN A 8 10.02 -5.34 8.51
C ASN A 8 9.91 -6.34 7.33
N ASP A 9 10.63 -7.46 7.38
CA ASP A 9 10.70 -8.45 6.31
C ASP A 9 9.32 -9.04 5.98
N LEU A 10 8.52 -9.36 7.00
CA LEU A 10 7.15 -9.86 6.79
C LEU A 10 6.27 -8.83 6.06
N ALA A 11 6.33 -7.56 6.45
CA ALA A 11 5.55 -6.50 5.83
C ALA A 11 6.01 -6.25 4.38
N TYR A 12 7.31 -6.29 4.14
CA TYR A 12 7.89 -6.18 2.81
C TYR A 12 7.50 -7.35 1.89
N ALA A 13 7.58 -8.58 2.39
CA ALA A 13 7.20 -9.78 1.66
C ALA A 13 5.70 -9.78 1.31
N ALA A 14 4.84 -9.42 2.27
CA ALA A 14 3.40 -9.30 2.04
C ALA A 14 3.06 -8.21 1.01
N ALA A 15 3.69 -7.04 1.11
CA ALA A 15 3.53 -5.96 0.13
C ALA A 15 3.98 -6.38 -1.27
N THR A 16 5.11 -7.09 -1.37
CA THR A 16 5.64 -7.61 -2.64
C THR A 16 4.70 -8.65 -3.26
N ALA A 17 4.16 -9.57 -2.46
CA ALA A 17 3.21 -10.58 -2.91
C ALA A 17 1.94 -9.93 -3.50
N VAL A 18 1.38 -8.92 -2.80
CA VAL A 18 0.20 -8.18 -3.29
C VAL A 18 0.52 -7.40 -4.56
N ALA A 19 1.68 -6.73 -4.64
CA ALA A 19 2.06 -5.98 -5.83
C ALA A 19 2.21 -6.87 -7.07
N ASN A 20 2.66 -8.12 -6.90
CA ASN A 20 2.82 -9.08 -8.00
C ASN A 20 1.52 -9.81 -8.38
N GLN A 21 0.59 -9.99 -7.43
CA GLN A 21 -0.66 -10.73 -7.63
C GLN A 21 -1.83 -10.00 -6.95
N LEU A 22 -2.22 -8.85 -7.49
CA LEU A 22 -3.29 -8.01 -6.96
C LEU A 22 -4.59 -8.79 -6.78
N GLY A 23 -5.19 -8.67 -5.60
CA GLY A 23 -6.47 -9.30 -5.27
C GLY A 23 -6.42 -10.81 -5.02
N ASN A 24 -5.35 -11.51 -5.42
CA ASN A 24 -5.22 -12.96 -5.31
C ASN A 24 -4.27 -13.40 -4.20
N ALA A 25 -3.13 -12.73 -4.01
CA ALA A 25 -2.20 -13.08 -2.94
C ALA A 25 -2.82 -12.79 -1.56
N TYR A 26 -3.34 -11.58 -1.38
CA TYR A 26 -4.07 -11.15 -0.19
C TYR A 26 -5.10 -10.09 -0.57
N ASN A 27 -6.28 -10.16 0.05
CA ASN A 27 -7.29 -9.11 -0.03
C ASN A 27 -8.21 -9.17 1.21
N PRO A 28 -8.11 -8.23 2.17
CA PRO A 28 -7.23 -7.05 2.18
C PRO A 28 -5.81 -7.33 2.69
N LEU A 29 -4.87 -6.43 2.38
CA LEU A 29 -3.57 -6.33 3.06
C LEU A 29 -3.62 -5.20 4.10
N PHE A 30 -3.34 -5.52 5.36
CA PHE A 30 -3.31 -4.56 6.46
C PHE A 30 -1.91 -4.46 7.07
N ILE A 31 -1.28 -3.29 6.98
CA ILE A 31 0.06 -3.02 7.53
C ILE A 31 -0.08 -2.10 8.75
N HIS A 32 0.39 -2.57 9.91
CA HIS A 32 0.41 -1.79 11.15
C HIS A 32 1.81 -1.74 11.77
N GLY A 33 2.05 -0.74 12.63
CA GLY A 33 3.34 -0.52 13.27
C GLY A 33 3.50 0.92 13.75
N GLY A 34 4.55 1.16 14.55
CA GLY A 34 4.89 2.49 15.06
C GLY A 34 5.18 3.53 13.97
N VAL A 35 5.35 4.79 14.40
CA VAL A 35 5.71 5.91 13.50
C VAL A 35 7.08 5.65 12.87
N GLY A 36 7.25 6.00 11.60
CA GLY A 36 8.55 5.89 10.91
C GLY A 36 8.94 4.49 10.44
N LEU A 37 8.13 3.45 10.67
CA LEU A 37 8.46 2.07 10.27
C LEU A 37 8.15 1.72 8.80
N GLY A 38 7.87 2.72 7.96
CA GLY A 38 7.74 2.52 6.52
C GLY A 38 6.37 2.10 6.00
N LYS A 39 5.30 2.16 6.81
CA LYS A 39 3.91 1.83 6.38
C LYS A 39 3.50 2.56 5.10
N THR A 40 3.62 3.89 5.10
CA THR A 40 3.32 4.77 3.96
C THR A 40 4.20 4.44 2.76
N HIS A 41 5.49 4.15 3.00
CA HIS A 41 6.44 3.81 1.94
C HIS A 41 6.06 2.48 1.27
N LEU A 42 5.72 1.44 2.03
CA LEU A 42 5.28 0.15 1.48
C LEU A 42 3.99 0.29 0.67
N LEU A 43 2.99 1.01 1.19
CA LEU A 43 1.74 1.27 0.46
C LEU A 43 2.00 1.99 -0.88
N GLN A 44 2.84 3.04 -0.89
CA GLN A 44 3.18 3.73 -2.14
C GLN A 44 4.01 2.85 -3.08
N ALA A 45 4.90 2.00 -2.57
CA ALA A 45 5.69 1.09 -3.38
C ALA A 45 4.81 0.08 -4.14
N ILE A 46 3.74 -0.41 -3.50
CA ILE A 46 2.72 -1.25 -4.18
C ILE A 46 2.12 -0.46 -5.34
N CYS A 47 1.63 0.76 -5.11
CA CYS A 47 1.04 1.59 -6.16
C CYS A 47 2.00 1.83 -7.34
N GLN A 48 3.26 2.17 -7.05
CA GLN A 48 4.27 2.39 -8.09
C GLN A 48 4.55 1.13 -8.90
N LYS A 49 4.68 -0.03 -8.25
CA LYS A 49 4.88 -1.31 -8.94
C LYS A 49 3.70 -1.66 -9.84
N VAL A 50 2.47 -1.44 -9.36
CA VAL A 50 1.25 -1.66 -10.16
C VAL A 50 1.21 -0.75 -11.39
N LEU A 51 1.52 0.54 -11.25
CA LEU A 51 1.57 1.47 -12.39
C LEU A 51 2.70 1.12 -13.37
N HIS A 52 3.84 0.66 -12.87
CA HIS A 52 4.94 0.22 -13.70
C HIS A 52 4.56 -0.99 -14.57
N ASP A 53 3.83 -1.95 -14.00
CA ASP A 53 3.43 -3.17 -14.71
C ASP A 53 2.19 -2.97 -15.59
N ASN A 54 1.30 -2.06 -15.18
CA ASN A 54 0.13 -1.66 -15.95
C ASN A 54 -0.07 -0.13 -15.85
N PRO A 55 0.44 0.64 -16.83
CA PRO A 55 0.29 2.10 -16.86
C PRO A 55 -1.17 2.60 -16.88
N ASN A 56 -2.12 1.74 -17.27
CA ASN A 56 -3.55 2.06 -17.31
C ASN A 56 -4.30 1.63 -16.04
N ALA A 57 -3.59 1.12 -15.02
CA ALA A 57 -4.22 0.71 -13.77
C ALA A 57 -4.90 1.90 -13.07
N ARG A 58 -6.12 1.66 -12.58
CA ARG A 58 -6.86 2.64 -11.77
C ARG A 58 -6.52 2.44 -10.31
N ILE A 59 -5.76 3.36 -9.73
CA ILE A 59 -5.31 3.30 -8.34
C ILE A 59 -5.88 4.48 -7.57
N CYS A 60 -6.43 4.21 -6.39
CA CYS A 60 -6.84 5.24 -5.43
C CYS A 60 -5.91 5.17 -4.20
N TYR A 61 -5.13 6.22 -3.97
CA TYR A 61 -4.25 6.35 -2.81
C TYR A 61 -4.67 7.58 -2.02
N LEU A 62 -5.14 7.37 -0.79
CA LEU A 62 -5.70 8.42 0.06
C LEU A 62 -5.42 8.12 1.53
N SER A 63 -5.32 9.19 2.33
CA SER A 63 -5.31 9.07 3.79
C SER A 63 -6.74 8.89 4.31
N CYS A 64 -6.87 8.34 5.52
CA CYS A 64 -8.18 8.26 6.19
C CYS A 64 -8.81 9.65 6.37
N GLU A 65 -8.01 10.67 6.64
CA GLU A 65 -8.47 12.06 6.79
C GLU A 65 -9.06 12.59 5.48
N THR A 66 -8.34 12.44 4.36
CA THR A 66 -8.84 12.85 3.04
C THR A 66 -10.11 12.09 2.67
N PHE A 67 -10.16 10.77 2.95
CA PHE A 67 -11.35 9.97 2.73
C PHE A 67 -12.56 10.52 3.50
N VAL A 68 -12.40 10.77 4.80
CA VAL A 68 -13.48 11.28 5.65
C VAL A 68 -13.94 12.65 5.19
N ASN A 69 -13.02 13.57 4.87
CA ASN A 69 -13.39 14.90 4.40
C ASN A 69 -14.16 14.84 3.07
N GLN A 70 -13.68 14.08 2.08
CA GLN A 70 -14.38 13.89 0.82
C GLN A 70 -15.74 13.22 0.99
N PHE A 71 -15.85 12.26 1.91
CA PHE A 71 -17.10 11.60 2.22
C PHE A 71 -18.11 12.60 2.79
N LEU A 72 -17.71 13.44 3.74
CA LEU A 72 -18.57 14.47 4.33
C LEU A 72 -18.97 15.55 3.32
N ASP A 73 -18.08 15.98 2.43
CA ASP A 73 -18.37 16.99 1.40
C ASP A 73 -19.38 16.50 0.35
N CYS A 74 -19.50 15.17 0.19
CA CYS A 74 -20.39 14.52 -0.79
C CYS A 74 -21.74 14.09 -0.20
N VAL A 75 -21.92 14.21 1.12
CA VAL A 75 -23.18 13.94 1.85
C VAL A 75 -23.97 15.23 1.97
#